data_AF-A0A933K1G7-F1
#
_entry.id   AF-A0A933K1G7-F1
#
_cell.length_a   1.000
_cell.length_b   1.000
_cell.length_c   1.000
_cell.angle_alpha   90.00
_cell.angle_beta   90.00
_cell.angle_gamma   90.00
#
_symmetry.space_group_name_H-M   'P 1'
#
loop_
_entity.id
_entity.type
_entity.pdbx_description
1 polymer ?
#
loop_
_entity_poly.entity_id
_entity_poly.type
_entity_poly.pdbx_seq_one_letter_code
_entity_poly.pdbx_strand_id
1 'polypeptide(L)'
;MRWSKYNLLFEAGGIGWLLYNSLSNTLARVDDATLRALRAIRDDPGGHDLSDDPGFLLQLRQARVLVEDGEEESLLNVIRFRKRLANYDGFRLSLTVVPTLACNFRCRYCYELPRLRPGRMSREVEAALVGFVERHGPLRDMTVHWYGGEPLLCLDTIRRLTGSFLGMGPAFSADMVTHLSPQRQEHDGMQNAAADASGKLVGMRIFTANRSLGGNPLRERSS
;
A
#
# COMPACT_ATOMS: atom_id res chain seq x y z
N MET A 1 24.25 18.87 -18.46
CA MET A 1 22.94 18.19 -18.65
C MET A 1 23.09 16.96 -19.52
N ARG A 2 22.40 15.87 -19.16
CA ARG A 2 22.32 14.62 -19.90
C ARG A 2 20.91 14.05 -19.88
N TRP A 3 20.61 13.20 -20.86
CA TRP A 3 19.38 12.39 -20.85
C TRP A 3 19.40 11.40 -19.66
N SER A 4 18.31 11.36 -18.89
CA SER A 4 18.20 10.46 -17.74
C SER A 4 18.16 8.99 -18.17
N LYS A 5 18.88 8.13 -17.44
CA LYS A 5 18.87 6.66 -17.65
C LYS A 5 17.55 6.01 -17.24
N TYR A 6 16.69 6.76 -16.54
CA TYR A 6 15.38 6.34 -16.07
C TYR A 6 14.24 6.74 -17.00
N ASN A 7 14.55 7.38 -18.12
CA ASN A 7 13.57 7.72 -19.15
C ASN A 7 13.21 6.50 -20.00
N LEU A 8 11.91 6.31 -20.17
CA LEU A 8 11.30 5.35 -21.07
C LEU A 8 10.38 6.14 -22.02
N LEU A 9 10.78 6.20 -23.29
CA LEU A 9 9.99 6.81 -24.36
C LEU A 9 9.44 5.68 -25.23
N PHE A 10 8.12 5.50 -25.25
CA PHE A 10 7.48 4.39 -25.92
C PHE A 10 6.11 4.77 -26.48
N GLU A 11 5.66 4.03 -27.47
CA GLU A 11 4.32 4.18 -28.03
C GLU A 11 3.34 3.25 -27.32
N ALA A 12 2.22 3.80 -26.86
CA ALA A 12 1.13 3.04 -26.26
C ALA A 12 -0.04 2.98 -27.24
N GLY A 13 -0.43 1.76 -27.64
CA GLY A 13 -1.50 1.52 -28.59
C GLY A 13 -2.79 2.26 -28.19
N GLY A 14 -3.32 3.08 -29.09
CA GLY A 14 -4.55 3.86 -28.89
C GLY A 14 -4.39 5.16 -28.07
N ILE A 15 -3.22 5.42 -27.48
CA ILE A 15 -2.95 6.61 -26.64
C ILE A 15 -1.90 7.53 -27.28
N GLY A 16 -0.98 6.97 -28.06
CA GLY A 16 0.12 7.67 -28.72
C GLY A 16 1.43 7.55 -27.95
N TRP A 17 2.36 8.49 -28.18
CA TRP A 17 3.67 8.48 -27.54
C TRP A 17 3.63 8.92 -26.08
N LEU A 18 4.29 8.15 -25.22
CA LEU A 18 4.41 8.40 -23.79
C LEU A 18 5.88 8.50 -23.39
N LEU A 19 6.16 9.45 -22.50
CA LEU A 19 7.41 9.59 -21.78
C LEU A 19 7.16 9.27 -20.31
N TYR A 20 7.87 8.27 -19.80
CA TYR A 20 7.85 7.89 -18.40
C TYR A 20 9.26 8.01 -17.81
N ASN A 21 9.43 8.73 -16.72
CA ASN A 21 10.66 8.74 -15.95
C ASN A 21 10.45 7.97 -14.64
N SER A 22 11.14 6.84 -14.48
CA SER A 22 10.92 5.96 -13.32
C SER A 22 11.54 6.48 -12.02
N LEU A 23 12.41 7.49 -12.07
CA LEU A 23 13.03 8.08 -10.87
C LEU A 23 12.11 9.14 -10.25
N SER A 24 11.49 9.99 -11.07
CA SER A 24 10.53 11.00 -10.64
C SER A 24 9.09 10.48 -10.59
N ASN A 25 8.83 9.29 -11.16
CA ASN A 25 7.51 8.74 -11.41
C ASN A 25 6.63 9.67 -12.27
N THR A 26 7.26 10.46 -13.16
CA THR A 26 6.55 11.35 -14.09
C THR A 26 6.12 10.56 -15.32
N LEU A 27 4.83 10.64 -15.68
CA LEU A 27 4.28 10.09 -16.92
C LEU A 27 3.61 11.23 -17.71
N ALA A 28 4.03 11.41 -18.95
CA ALA A 28 3.49 12.43 -19.84
C ALA A 28 3.18 11.86 -21.22
N ARG A 29 2.05 12.28 -21.81
CA ARG A 29 1.80 12.10 -23.24
C ARG A 29 2.54 13.19 -24.00
N VAL A 30 3.22 12.82 -25.07
CA VAL A 30 4.00 13.73 -25.91
C VAL A 30 3.38 13.81 -27.29
N ASP A 31 3.27 15.03 -27.81
CA ASP A 31 2.86 15.26 -29.19
C ASP A 31 4.04 15.06 -30.15
N ASP A 32 3.77 15.10 -31.45
CA ASP A 32 4.80 14.84 -32.47
C ASP A 32 5.94 15.87 -32.46
N ALA A 33 5.65 17.12 -32.09
CA ALA A 33 6.64 18.19 -32.01
C ALA A 33 7.61 17.93 -30.85
N THR A 34 7.06 17.68 -29.66
CA THR A 34 7.80 17.33 -28.44
C THR A 34 8.57 16.03 -28.63
N LEU A 35 7.97 15.03 -29.28
CA LEU A 35 8.63 13.76 -29.57
C LEU A 35 9.90 13.94 -30.40
N ARG A 36 9.84 14.78 -31.45
CA ARG A 36 11.02 15.10 -32.26
C ARG A 36 12.11 15.77 -31.44
N ALA A 37 11.74 16.77 -30.63
CA ALA A 37 12.67 17.46 -29.74
C ALA A 37 13.31 16.49 -28.74
N LEU A 38 12.52 15.64 -28.07
CA LEU A 38 13.01 14.67 -27.10
C LEU A 38 13.95 13.64 -27.72
N ARG A 39 13.68 13.16 -28.95
CA ARG A 39 14.59 12.24 -29.64
C ARG A 39 15.92 12.89 -29.96
N ALA A 40 15.90 14.12 -30.46
CA ALA A 40 17.11 14.85 -30.77
C ALA A 40 17.92 15.16 -29.50
N ILE A 41 17.26 15.57 -28.40
CA ILE A 41 17.90 15.77 -27.09
C ILE A 41 18.47 14.46 -26.52
N ARG A 42 17.79 13.33 -26.72
CA ARG A 42 18.28 12.02 -26.27
C ARG A 42 19.56 11.62 -27.01
N ASP A 43 19.58 11.83 -28.32
CA ASP A 43 20.66 11.38 -29.19
C ASP A 43 21.88 12.31 -29.10
N ASP A 44 21.67 13.62 -28.90
CA ASP A 44 22.71 14.60 -28.59
C ASP A 44 22.25 15.62 -27.51
N PRO A 45 22.46 15.29 -26.21
CA PRO A 45 22.05 16.16 -25.11
C PRO A 45 22.85 17.47 -25.01
N GLY A 46 24.04 17.53 -25.61
CA GLY A 46 24.95 18.68 -25.52
C GLY A 46 24.85 19.65 -26.70
N GLY A 47 24.36 19.18 -27.85
CA GLY A 47 24.17 19.98 -29.06
C GLY A 47 22.83 20.71 -29.15
N HIS A 48 21.91 20.49 -28.21
CA HIS A 48 20.63 21.17 -28.19
C HIS A 48 20.66 22.44 -27.33
N ASP A 49 20.51 23.60 -27.97
CA ASP A 49 20.26 24.84 -27.26
C ASP A 49 18.81 24.89 -26.77
N LEU A 50 18.64 24.79 -25.45
CA LEU A 50 17.33 24.90 -24.78
C LEU A 50 17.17 26.27 -24.11
N SER A 51 18.10 27.20 -24.32
CA SER A 51 18.07 28.54 -23.74
C SER A 51 16.95 29.39 -24.34
N ASP A 52 16.55 29.09 -25.58
CA ASP A 52 15.46 29.77 -26.29
C ASP A 52 14.05 29.38 -25.77
N ASP A 53 13.94 28.31 -24.99
CA ASP A 53 12.69 27.93 -24.30
C ASP A 53 12.95 27.50 -22.84
N PRO A 54 13.13 28.48 -21.94
CA PRO A 54 13.37 28.22 -20.52
C PRO A 54 12.23 27.45 -19.84
N GLY A 55 11.00 27.61 -20.33
CA GLY A 55 9.82 26.94 -19.80
C GLY A 55 9.85 25.44 -20.07
N PHE A 56 10.15 25.06 -21.31
CA PHE A 56 10.32 23.67 -21.70
C PHE A 56 11.50 23.02 -20.98
N LEU A 57 12.64 23.73 -20.88
CA LEU A 57 13.80 23.25 -20.11
C LEU A 57 13.42 22.97 -18.65
N LEU A 58 12.73 23.91 -17.99
CA LEU A 58 12.28 23.74 -16.61
C LEU A 58 11.39 22.50 -16.46
N GLN A 59 10.45 22.28 -17.38
CA GLN A 59 9.58 21.10 -17.37
C GLN A 59 10.38 19.80 -17.48
N LEU A 60 11.36 19.74 -18.41
CA LEU A 60 12.22 18.57 -18.56
C LEU A 60 13.08 18.30 -17.31
N ARG A 61 13.57 19.34 -16.64
CA ARG A 61 14.35 19.21 -15.39
C ARG A 61 13.50 18.80 -14.20
N GLN A 62 12.28 19.35 -14.07
CA GLN A 62 11.33 18.96 -13.02
C GLN A 62 10.86 17.50 -13.19
N ALA A 63 10.56 17.09 -14.42
CA ALA A 63 10.21 15.71 -14.75
C ALA A 63 11.39 14.74 -14.66
N ARG A 64 12.62 15.25 -14.44
CA ARG A 64 13.89 14.50 -14.44
C ARG A 64 14.21 13.82 -15.77
N VAL A 65 13.65 14.34 -16.86
CA VAL A 65 13.97 13.90 -18.23
C VAL A 65 15.40 14.30 -18.57
N LEU A 66 15.77 15.52 -18.22
CA LEU A 66 17.15 16.01 -18.24
C LEU A 66 17.68 16.13 -16.82
N VAL A 67 18.93 15.74 -16.61
CA VAL A 67 19.61 15.72 -15.31
C VAL A 67 21.03 16.27 -15.42
N GLU A 68 21.56 16.83 -14.33
CA GLU A 68 23.01 17.08 -14.23
C GLU A 68 23.79 15.80 -13.89
N ASP A 69 25.10 15.87 -14.08
CA ASP A 69 26.01 14.83 -13.64
C ASP A 69 25.95 14.68 -12.11
N GLY A 70 25.81 13.45 -11.64
CA GLY A 70 25.63 13.12 -10.22
C GLY A 70 24.26 13.44 -9.61
N GLU A 71 23.33 14.07 -10.33
CA GLU A 71 22.00 14.39 -9.79
C GLU A 71 21.19 13.13 -9.49
N GLU A 72 21.19 12.16 -10.41
CA GLU A 72 20.47 10.88 -10.22
C GLU A 72 21.02 10.09 -9.02
N GLU A 73 22.34 10.02 -8.88
CA GLU A 73 23.01 9.34 -7.77
C GLU A 73 22.66 10.00 -6.43
N SER A 74 22.68 11.34 -6.41
CA SER A 74 22.24 12.15 -5.26
C SER A 74 20.78 11.86 -4.89
N LEU A 75 19.86 11.86 -5.86
CA LEU A 75 18.45 11.56 -5.63
C LEU A 75 18.23 10.14 -5.10
N LEU A 76 18.91 9.14 -5.68
CA LEU A 76 18.86 7.75 -5.20
C LEU A 76 19.38 7.63 -3.77
N ASN A 77 20.45 8.35 -3.43
CA ASN A 77 21.00 8.37 -2.08
C ASN A 77 20.00 8.97 -1.08
N VAL A 78 19.31 10.05 -1.44
CA VAL A 78 18.23 10.62 -0.61
C VAL A 78 17.11 9.61 -0.40
N ILE A 79 16.64 8.93 -1.45
CA ILE A 79 15.57 7.91 -1.35
C ILE A 79 16.01 6.76 -0.42
N ARG A 80 17.23 6.24 -0.62
CA ARG A 80 17.80 5.17 0.22
C ARG A 80 17.96 5.61 1.66
N PHE A 81 18.44 6.83 1.90
CA PHE A 81 18.62 7.39 3.22
C PHE A 81 17.28 7.54 3.96
N ARG A 82 16.25 8.07 3.29
CA ARG A 82 14.89 8.15 3.86
C ARG A 82 14.34 6.78 4.24
N LYS A 83 14.54 5.76 3.38
CA LYS A 83 14.14 4.38 3.69
C LYS A 83 14.89 3.83 4.91
N ARG A 84 16.20 4.06 5.00
CA ARG A 84 16.99 3.64 6.16
C ARG A 84 16.50 4.32 7.43
N LEU A 85 16.33 5.65 7.42
CA LEU A 85 15.79 6.38 8.56
C LEU A 85 14.44 5.80 9.02
N ALA A 86 13.53 5.50 8.09
CA ALA A 86 12.25 4.87 8.42
C ALA A 86 12.42 3.47 9.04
N ASN A 87 13.37 2.66 8.53
CA ASN A 87 13.65 1.32 9.07
C ASN A 87 14.30 1.34 10.46
N TYR A 88 14.98 2.42 10.82
CA TYR A 88 15.60 2.61 12.14
C TYR A 88 14.74 3.48 13.08
N ASP A 89 13.52 3.84 12.69
CA ASP A 89 12.59 4.60 13.53
C ASP A 89 12.01 3.69 14.62
N GLY A 90 12.71 3.61 15.76
CA GLY A 90 12.31 2.79 16.92
C GLY A 90 11.06 3.29 17.66
N PHE A 91 10.49 4.42 17.25
CA PHE A 91 9.27 4.96 17.85
C PHE A 91 8.01 4.60 17.06
N ARG A 92 8.16 3.87 15.94
CA ARG A 92 7.03 3.46 15.10
C ARG A 92 7.01 1.96 14.92
N LEU A 93 5.85 1.35 15.14
CA LEU A 93 5.67 -0.08 14.97
C LEU A 93 4.48 -0.36 14.05
N SER A 94 4.73 -1.09 12.95
CA SER A 94 3.70 -1.63 12.07
C SER A 94 3.68 -3.15 12.19
N LEU A 95 2.53 -3.73 12.55
CA LEU A 95 2.34 -5.16 12.74
C LEU A 95 1.30 -5.69 11.77
N THR A 96 1.63 -6.76 11.06
CA THR A 96 0.61 -7.60 10.41
C THR A 96 0.29 -8.76 11.34
N VAL A 97 -0.93 -8.79 11.85
CA VAL A 97 -1.38 -9.79 12.83
C VAL A 97 -2.38 -10.71 12.17
N VAL A 98 -2.20 -12.02 12.37
CA VAL A 98 -3.08 -13.07 11.86
C VAL A 98 -3.82 -13.70 13.03
N PRO A 99 -5.05 -13.25 13.37
CA PRO A 99 -5.82 -13.82 14.47
C PRO A 99 -6.23 -15.27 14.18
N THR A 100 -6.37 -15.62 12.90
CA THR A 100 -6.72 -16.98 12.49
C THR A 100 -6.35 -17.23 11.03
N LEU A 101 -6.01 -18.48 10.73
CA LEU A 101 -5.95 -19.01 9.36
C LEU A 101 -7.27 -19.66 8.92
N ALA A 102 -8.29 -19.69 9.78
CA ALA A 102 -9.62 -20.13 9.38
C ALA A 102 -10.28 -19.08 8.49
N CYS A 103 -10.92 -19.52 7.42
CA CYS A 103 -11.68 -18.68 6.51
C CYS A 103 -13.03 -19.33 6.22
N ASN A 104 -14.11 -18.55 6.19
CA ASN A 104 -15.44 -19.00 5.78
C ASN A 104 -15.62 -18.98 4.25
N PHE A 105 -14.59 -18.60 3.49
CA PHE A 105 -14.52 -18.68 2.04
C PHE A 105 -13.43 -19.64 1.59
N ARG A 106 -13.57 -20.18 0.37
CA ARG A 106 -12.61 -21.10 -0.25
C ARG A 106 -12.22 -20.61 -1.65
N CYS A 107 -11.71 -19.38 -1.71
CA CYS A 107 -11.41 -18.69 -2.96
C CYS A 107 -10.38 -19.46 -3.80
N ARG A 108 -10.63 -19.62 -5.10
CA ARG A 108 -9.74 -20.35 -6.03
C ARG A 108 -8.34 -19.71 -6.15
N TYR A 109 -8.25 -18.41 -5.91
CA TYR A 109 -7.01 -17.63 -5.94
C TYR A 109 -6.35 -17.50 -4.56
N CYS A 110 -6.88 -18.14 -3.52
CA CYS A 110 -6.32 -18.06 -2.17
C CYS A 110 -5.02 -18.85 -2.09
N TYR A 111 -3.89 -18.15 -1.93
CA TYR A 111 -2.58 -18.79 -1.75
C TYR A 111 -2.45 -19.50 -0.39
N GLU A 112 -3.31 -19.17 0.57
CA GLU A 112 -3.33 -19.80 1.89
C GLU A 112 -4.06 -21.14 1.87
N LEU A 113 -4.78 -21.49 0.80
CA LEU A 113 -5.60 -22.70 0.69
C LEU A 113 -4.87 -24.01 1.08
N PRO A 114 -3.60 -24.25 0.67
CA PRO A 114 -2.84 -25.42 1.10
C PRO A 114 -2.41 -25.39 2.58
N ARG A 115 -2.48 -24.21 3.22
CA ARG A 115 -2.05 -23.90 4.59
C ARG A 115 -3.19 -23.50 5.51
N LEU A 116 -4.45 -23.55 5.05
CA LEU A 116 -5.65 -23.33 5.86
C LEU A 116 -5.75 -24.46 6.90
N ARG A 117 -4.93 -24.37 7.94
CA ARG A 117 -5.11 -25.13 9.16
C ARG A 117 -6.07 -24.31 10.01
N PRO A 118 -7.28 -24.81 10.30
CA PRO A 118 -8.19 -24.10 11.18
C PRO A 118 -7.53 -23.97 12.55
N GLY A 119 -7.06 -22.77 12.85
CA GLY A 119 -6.38 -22.44 14.09
C GLY A 119 -6.68 -20.98 14.42
N ARG A 120 -7.12 -20.75 15.66
CA ARG A 120 -7.25 -19.42 16.22
C ARG A 120 -6.00 -19.11 17.03
N MET A 121 -5.59 -17.84 17.05
CA MET A 121 -4.55 -17.37 17.94
C MET A 121 -4.91 -17.72 19.39
N SER A 122 -3.99 -18.40 20.09
CA SER A 122 -4.21 -18.78 21.48
C SER A 122 -3.95 -17.60 22.42
N ARG A 123 -4.38 -17.71 23.68
CA ARG A 123 -4.18 -16.65 24.68
C ARG A 123 -2.71 -16.44 25.03
N GLU A 124 -1.93 -17.51 24.97
CA GLU A 124 -0.49 -17.48 25.18
C GLU A 124 0.20 -16.67 24.07
N VAL A 125 -0.26 -16.82 22.81
CA VAL A 125 0.26 -16.04 21.68
C VAL A 125 -0.19 -14.57 21.76
N GLU A 126 -1.45 -14.31 22.16
CA GLU A 126 -1.92 -12.94 22.43
C GLU A 126 -1.03 -12.25 23.48
N ALA A 127 -0.77 -12.91 24.61
CA ALA A 127 0.08 -12.38 25.67
C ALA A 127 1.55 -12.20 25.22
N ALA A 128 2.09 -13.14 24.45
CA ALA A 128 3.43 -13.02 23.89
C ALA A 128 3.56 -11.84 22.92
N LEU A 129 2.52 -11.57 22.11
CA LEU A 129 2.47 -10.43 21.20
C LEU A 129 2.40 -9.11 21.97
N VAL A 130 1.55 -9.01 23.00
CA VAL A 130 1.48 -7.84 23.89
C VAL A 130 2.85 -7.59 24.53
N GLY A 131 3.46 -8.62 25.13
CA GLY A 131 4.78 -8.49 25.74
C GLY A 131 5.89 -8.15 24.73
N PHE A 132 5.76 -8.58 23.48
CA PHE A 132 6.68 -8.16 22.41
C PHE A 132 6.58 -6.65 22.16
N VAL A 133 5.37 -6.10 22.08
CA VAL A 133 5.14 -4.66 21.88
C VAL A 133 5.66 -3.85 23.07
N GLU A 134 5.39 -4.31 24.30
CA GLU A 134 5.89 -3.65 25.52
C GLU A 134 7.43 -3.60 25.56
N ARG A 135 8.10 -4.69 25.17
CA ARG A 135 9.56 -4.75 25.09
C ARG A 135 10.17 -3.93 23.96
N HIS A 136 9.38 -3.53 22.96
CA HIS A 136 9.85 -2.64 21.89
C HIS A 136 10.20 -1.25 22.43
N GLY A 137 9.59 -0.83 23.54
CA GLY A 137 9.81 0.46 24.17
C GLY A 137 8.68 1.46 23.88
N PRO A 138 8.85 2.74 24.27
CA PRO A 138 7.82 3.75 24.09
C PRO A 138 7.58 4.02 22.61
N LEU A 139 6.36 3.73 22.16
CA LEU A 139 5.92 3.96 20.79
C LEU A 139 5.23 5.32 20.68
N ARG A 140 5.60 6.09 19.65
CA ARG A 140 4.85 7.28 19.23
C ARG A 140 3.67 6.88 18.36
N ASP A 141 3.90 6.02 17.38
CA ASP A 141 2.88 5.60 16.40
C ASP A 141 2.82 4.06 16.32
N MET A 142 1.61 3.51 16.32
CA MET A 142 1.38 2.08 16.14
C MET A 142 0.33 1.84 15.05
N THR A 143 0.65 0.97 14.09
CA THR A 143 -0.27 0.54 13.04
C THR A 143 -0.46 -0.97 13.09
N VAL A 144 -1.70 -1.44 13.14
CA VAL A 144 -2.00 -2.88 13.11
C VAL A 144 -2.83 -3.23 11.87
N HIS A 145 -2.29 -4.14 11.06
CA HIS A 145 -2.92 -4.71 9.89
C HIS A 145 -3.49 -6.08 10.25
N TRP A 146 -4.81 -6.19 10.39
CA TRP A 146 -5.50 -7.44 10.65
C TRP A 146 -5.63 -8.26 9.36
N TYR A 147 -4.99 -9.42 9.35
CA TYR A 147 -4.88 -10.29 8.18
C TYR A 147 -5.16 -11.76 8.55
N GLY A 148 -5.04 -12.67 7.58
CA GLY A 148 -5.24 -14.10 7.73
C GLY A 148 -6.34 -14.63 6.83
N GLY A 149 -6.99 -15.71 7.27
CA GLY A 149 -8.12 -16.31 6.56
C GLY A 149 -9.31 -15.35 6.51
N GLU A 150 -10.13 -15.33 7.56
CA GLU A 150 -11.13 -14.28 7.76
C GLU A 150 -11.00 -13.72 9.19
N PRO A 151 -10.36 -12.54 9.37
CA PRO A 151 -10.10 -11.97 10.69
C PRO A 151 -11.36 -11.78 11.53
N LEU A 152 -12.50 -11.48 10.89
CA LEU A 152 -13.76 -11.27 11.59
C LEU A 152 -14.30 -12.53 12.28
N LEU A 153 -13.78 -13.73 11.97
CA LEU A 153 -14.11 -14.95 12.73
C LEU A 153 -13.53 -14.94 14.16
N CYS A 154 -12.57 -14.06 14.43
CA CYS A 154 -11.88 -13.90 15.72
C CYS A 154 -11.96 -12.46 16.24
N LEU A 155 -13.11 -11.80 16.08
CA LEU A 155 -13.32 -10.42 16.50
C LEU A 155 -12.99 -10.18 17.98
N ASP A 156 -13.24 -11.15 18.86
CA ASP A 156 -12.91 -11.02 20.28
C ASP A 156 -11.40 -10.95 20.53
N THR A 157 -10.58 -11.69 19.76
CA THR A 157 -9.11 -11.57 19.83
C THR A 157 -8.66 -10.20 19.37
N ILE A 158 -9.23 -9.69 18.27
CA ILE A 158 -8.95 -8.34 17.76
C ILE A 158 -9.27 -7.28 18.80
N ARG A 159 -10.45 -7.36 19.44
CA ARG A 159 -10.87 -6.41 20.48
C ARG A 159 -9.91 -6.40 21.68
N ARG A 160 -9.49 -7.57 22.16
CA ARG A 160 -8.57 -7.67 23.31
C ARG A 160 -7.20 -7.10 23.00
N LEU A 161 -6.61 -7.49 21.87
CA LEU A 161 -5.32 -6.97 21.44
C LEU A 161 -5.38 -5.46 21.20
N THR A 162 -6.43 -4.98 20.53
CA THR A 162 -6.64 -3.53 20.32
C THR A 162 -6.74 -2.79 21.66
N GLY A 163 -7.50 -3.33 22.62
CA GLY A 163 -7.59 -2.77 23.98
C GLY A 163 -6.23 -2.70 24.68
N SER A 164 -5.43 -3.76 24.62
CA SER A 164 -4.07 -3.78 25.16
C SER A 164 -3.17 -2.73 24.49
N PHE A 165 -3.22 -2.61 23.15
CA PHE A 165 -2.38 -1.67 22.41
C PHE A 165 -2.78 -0.20 22.66
N LEU A 166 -4.07 0.11 22.73
CA LEU A 166 -4.56 1.45 23.08
C LEU A 166 -4.14 1.84 24.50
N GLY A 167 -4.16 0.89 25.44
CA GLY A 167 -3.73 1.10 26.82
C GLY A 167 -2.25 1.49 26.95
N MET A 168 -1.42 1.23 25.93
CA MET A 168 0.01 1.61 25.92
C MET A 168 0.24 3.09 25.53
N GLY A 169 -0.80 3.77 25.02
CA GLY A 169 -0.74 5.20 24.68
C GLY A 169 -0.09 5.66 23.36
N PRO A 170 0.26 4.81 22.37
CA PRO A 170 0.71 5.33 21.07
C PRO A 170 -0.44 5.96 20.29
N ALA A 171 -0.12 6.81 19.31
CA ALA A 171 -1.06 7.14 18.25
C ALA A 171 -1.39 5.86 17.46
N PHE A 172 -2.59 5.32 17.69
CA PHE A 172 -3.00 4.01 17.18
C PHE A 172 -3.81 4.15 15.88
N SER A 173 -3.49 3.31 14.91
CA SER A 173 -4.29 3.12 13.70
C SER A 173 -4.38 1.63 13.37
N ALA A 174 -5.48 1.24 12.72
CA ALA A 174 -5.65 -0.14 12.29
C ALA A 174 -6.35 -0.23 10.94
N ASP A 175 -6.02 -1.26 10.20
CA ASP A 175 -6.75 -1.68 9.02
C ASP A 175 -6.94 -3.19 9.00
N MET A 176 -7.88 -3.64 8.17
CA MET A 176 -8.26 -5.04 8.08
C MET A 176 -8.49 -5.44 6.64
N VAL A 177 -8.00 -6.63 6.28
CA VAL A 177 -8.35 -7.31 5.04
C VAL A 177 -9.41 -8.36 5.36
N THR A 178 -10.63 -8.16 4.85
CA THR A 178 -11.78 -9.03 5.11
C THR A 178 -12.64 -9.17 3.84
N HIS A 179 -13.37 -10.28 3.73
CA HIS A 179 -14.38 -10.46 2.69
C HIS A 179 -15.74 -9.80 3.05
N LEU A 180 -15.90 -9.29 4.28
CA LEU A 180 -17.08 -8.54 4.73
C LEU A 180 -18.40 -9.30 4.52
N SER A 181 -18.39 -10.62 4.68
CA SER A 181 -19.64 -11.39 4.69
C SER A 181 -20.47 -10.98 5.91
N PRO A 182 -21.78 -10.72 5.75
CA PRO A 182 -22.69 -10.61 6.88
C PRO A 182 -22.64 -11.93 7.64
N GLN A 183 -21.88 -11.98 8.72
CA GLN A 183 -22.04 -13.03 9.70
C GLN A 183 -23.46 -12.87 10.22
N ARG A 184 -24.29 -13.93 10.16
CA ARG A 184 -25.62 -13.89 10.78
C ARG A 184 -25.43 -13.43 12.22
N GLN A 185 -25.83 -12.20 12.46
CA GLN A 185 -25.92 -11.67 13.79
C GLN A 185 -27.14 -12.34 14.39
N GLU A 186 -26.92 -13.38 15.19
CA GLU A 186 -27.93 -13.69 16.18
C GLU A 186 -28.14 -12.42 16.99
N HIS A 187 -29.40 -12.00 17.02
CA HIS A 187 -29.89 -10.84 17.72
C HIS A 187 -29.35 -10.84 19.15
N ASP A 188 -28.36 -9.99 19.42
CA ASP A 188 -28.27 -9.12 20.59
C ASP A 188 -26.95 -8.32 20.53
N GLY A 189 -27.06 -7.02 20.32
CA GLY A 189 -26.02 -6.08 20.75
C GLY A 189 -24.96 -5.62 19.75
N MET A 190 -25.16 -5.67 18.42
CA MET A 190 -24.27 -4.91 17.50
C MET A 190 -24.60 -3.40 17.46
N GLN A 191 -24.60 -2.79 18.65
CA GLN A 191 -24.45 -1.35 18.83
C GLN A 191 -23.26 -0.97 19.72
N ASN A 192 -22.60 -1.91 20.42
CA ASN A 192 -21.50 -1.57 21.32
C ASN A 192 -20.29 -2.48 21.13
N ALA A 193 -19.38 -2.07 20.25
CA ALA A 193 -18.04 -2.63 20.14
C ALA A 193 -17.03 -1.52 20.42
N ALA A 194 -16.67 -1.39 21.71
CA ALA A 194 -15.62 -0.52 22.25
C ALA A 194 -15.66 0.95 21.78
N ALA A 195 -16.64 1.68 22.29
CA ALA A 195 -16.55 3.13 22.43
C ALA A 195 -15.51 3.45 23.53
N ASP A 196 -14.65 4.44 23.30
CA ASP A 196 -14.11 5.21 24.44
C ASP A 196 -15.27 5.94 25.14
N ALA A 197 -15.04 6.58 26.28
CA ALA A 197 -16.07 7.31 27.02
C ALA A 197 -16.76 8.44 26.19
N SER A 198 -16.36 8.67 24.93
CA SER A 198 -16.90 9.66 24.01
C SER A 198 -17.56 9.08 22.74
N GLY A 199 -17.65 7.75 22.58
CA GLY A 199 -18.42 7.14 21.49
C GLY A 199 -17.78 7.21 20.10
N LYS A 200 -16.50 7.54 19.96
CA LYS A 200 -15.82 7.60 18.65
C LYS A 200 -15.13 6.28 18.29
N LEU A 201 -15.49 5.69 17.14
CA LEU A 201 -14.65 4.71 16.45
C LEU A 201 -13.33 5.40 16.07
N VAL A 202 -12.23 5.01 16.71
CA VAL A 202 -10.89 5.47 16.31
C VAL A 202 -10.45 4.70 15.07
N GLY A 203 -10.64 5.32 13.89
CA GLY A 203 -9.74 5.19 12.73
C GLY A 203 -9.51 3.81 12.10
N MET A 204 -10.42 2.83 12.24
CA MET A 204 -10.24 1.55 11.54
C MET A 204 -10.63 1.65 10.06
N ARG A 205 -9.65 1.55 9.15
CA ARG A 205 -9.89 1.52 7.70
C ARG A 205 -10.10 0.08 7.25
N ILE A 206 -11.30 -0.25 6.79
CA ILE A 206 -11.61 -1.60 6.32
C ILE A 206 -11.32 -1.67 4.81
N PHE A 207 -10.38 -2.52 4.41
CA PHE A 207 -10.12 -2.84 3.01
C PHE A 207 -10.84 -4.13 2.65
N THR A 208 -11.90 -4.02 1.85
CA THR A 208 -12.60 -5.17 1.29
C THR A 208 -11.79 -5.77 0.14
N ALA A 209 -11.40 -7.04 0.26
CA ALA A 209 -10.96 -7.79 -0.90
C ALA A 209 -12.18 -7.97 -1.83
N ASN A 210 -12.12 -7.37 -3.02
CA ASN A 210 -13.18 -7.33 -4.02
C ASN A 210 -13.95 -8.66 -4.12
N ARG A 211 -15.28 -8.55 -4.18
CA ARG A 211 -16.19 -9.65 -4.52
C ARG A 211 -15.73 -10.24 -5.86
N SER A 212 -15.12 -11.42 -5.84
CA SER A 212 -14.81 -12.13 -7.08
C SER A 212 -16.13 -12.54 -7.72
N LEU A 213 -16.60 -11.76 -8.68
CA LEU A 213 -17.66 -12.16 -9.61
C LEU A 213 -17.09 -13.22 -10.56
N GLY A 214 -16.66 -14.36 -10.00
CA GLY A 214 -16.23 -15.54 -10.74
C GLY A 214 -17.41 -16.50 -10.85
N GLY A 215 -18.42 -16.12 -11.62
CA GLY A 215 -19.60 -16.95 -11.86
C GLY A 215 -20.54 -16.29 -12.86
N ASN A 216 -20.42 -16.69 -14.12
CA ASN A 216 -21.43 -16.40 -15.13
C ASN A 216 -22.75 -17.05 -14.66
N PRO A 217 -23.82 -16.29 -14.38
CA PRO A 217 -25.10 -16.87 -14.05
C PRO A 217 -25.56 -17.66 -15.27
N LEU A 218 -26.00 -18.89 -14.99
CA LEU A 218 -26.60 -19.85 -15.91
C LEU A 218 -27.35 -19.15 -17.06
N ARG A 219 -26.95 -19.46 -18.30
CA ARG A 219 -27.85 -19.33 -19.44
C ARG A 219 -29.01 -20.28 -19.20
N GLU A 220 -30.13 -19.73 -18.71
CA GLU A 220 -31.44 -20.24 -19.09
C GLU A 220 -31.54 -20.14 -20.61
N ARG A 221 -31.55 -21.29 -21.30
CA ARG A 221 -32.25 -21.42 -22.57
C ARG A 221 -33.03 -22.72 -22.54
N SER A 222 -34.33 -22.51 -22.41
CA SER A 222 -35.41 -23.38 -22.84
C SER A 222 -35.18 -23.91 -24.26
N SER A 223 -35.22 -25.23 -24.38
CA SER A 223 -35.88 -26.01 -25.45
C SER A 223 -35.75 -27.48 -25.10
#